data_AF-A0A833UID8-F1
#
_entry.id   AF-A0A833UID8-F1
#
_cell.length_a   1.000
_cell.length_b   1.000
_cell.length_c   1.000
_cell.angle_alpha   90.00
_cell.angle_beta   90.00
_cell.angle_gamma   90.00
#
_symmetry.space_group_name_H-M   'P 1'
#
loop_
_entity.id
_entity.type
_entity.pdbx_description
1 polymer ?
#
loop_
_entity_poly.entity_id
_entity_poly.type
_entity_poly.pdbx_seq_one_letter_code
_entity_poly.pdbx_strand_id
1 'polypeptide(L)'
;MIEEGDGIADAESIAQALLDGNSGGANNLEQRVSDLETARDEHTDQINELIDDTDGLRTDLDKEVKTDRDAAIKAAVDAAKTALTESFTNQLAEVIAEFDTQLDKVKIPIDGVYISLSNVNPATTLGYGTWLQVSKGRAIVGWSDVAGDPNWTKTVGSTSGEYEVVLTKGQLPKFEAKGIKNQSRYWQYGPEKRPDEGFIPNWDDANSMSGNDEAHNNVQPSMVFAIWKRTA
;
A
#
# COMPACT_ATOMS: atom_id res chain seq x y z
N MET A 1 17.78 -11.90 -136.24
CA MET A 1 17.39 -12.31 -134.88
C MET A 1 17.72 -11.17 -133.95
N ILE A 2 16.68 -10.51 -133.43
CA ILE A 2 16.44 -10.16 -132.03
C ILE A 2 15.07 -9.46 -132.07
N GLU A 3 14.09 -10.15 -131.49
CA GLU A 3 12.78 -9.62 -131.15
C GLU A 3 12.94 -8.62 -130.00
N GLU A 4 12.42 -7.41 -130.15
CA GLU A 4 11.91 -6.61 -129.04
C GLU A 4 10.38 -6.79 -129.14
N GLY A 5 9.69 -7.48 -128.24
CA GLY A 5 9.93 -7.59 -126.80
C GLY A 5 8.97 -6.64 -126.10
N ASP A 6 7.74 -7.12 -125.92
CA ASP A 6 6.64 -6.65 -125.07
C ASP A 6 6.91 -5.53 -124.05
N GLY A 7 5.86 -4.72 -123.82
CA GLY A 7 5.53 -4.43 -122.42
C GLY A 7 5.13 -3.02 -122.02
N ILE A 8 4.50 -2.22 -122.89
CA ILE A 8 3.62 -1.15 -122.38
C ILE A 8 2.20 -1.64 -122.59
N ALA A 9 1.64 -2.25 -121.54
CA ALA A 9 0.23 -2.59 -121.49
C ALA A 9 -0.56 -1.31 -121.81
N ASP A 10 -1.41 -1.37 -122.84
CA ASP A 10 -2.32 -0.29 -123.16
C ASP A 10 -3.27 -0.05 -121.97
N ALA A 11 -3.81 1.16 -121.88
CA ALA A 11 -4.69 1.53 -120.77
C ALA A 11 -5.90 0.58 -120.63
N GLU A 12 -6.29 -0.07 -121.73
CA GLU A 12 -7.33 -1.08 -121.79
C GLU A 12 -6.89 -2.42 -121.17
N SER A 13 -5.67 -2.90 -121.42
CA SER A 13 -5.10 -4.10 -120.78
C SER A 13 -4.83 -3.90 -119.30
N ILE A 14 -4.45 -2.69 -118.88
CA ILE A 14 -4.32 -2.35 -117.45
C ILE A 14 -5.70 -2.31 -116.79
N ALA A 15 -6.71 -1.72 -117.43
CA ALA A 15 -8.09 -1.71 -116.94
C ALA A 15 -8.70 -3.12 -116.89
N GLN A 16 -8.40 -3.96 -117.89
CA GLN A 16 -8.85 -5.34 -117.96
C GLN A 16 -8.14 -6.22 -116.92
N ALA A 17 -6.85 -6.01 -116.63
CA ALA A 17 -6.13 -6.71 -115.56
C ALA A 17 -6.61 -6.32 -114.15
N LEU A 18 -7.17 -5.12 -113.99
CA LEU A 18 -7.86 -4.67 -112.77
C LEU A 18 -9.27 -5.26 -112.66
N LEU A 19 -10.01 -5.40 -113.76
CA LEU A 19 -11.35 -6.00 -113.81
C LEU A 19 -11.33 -7.53 -113.71
N ASP A 20 -10.34 -8.20 -114.28
CA ASP A 20 -10.19 -9.67 -114.31
C ASP A 20 -9.43 -10.22 -113.08
N GLY A 21 -9.06 -9.37 -112.12
CA GLY A 21 -8.44 -9.78 -110.85
C GLY A 21 -7.05 -10.44 -110.98
N ASN A 22 -6.40 -10.37 -112.14
CA ASN A 22 -5.15 -11.08 -112.42
C ASN A 22 -3.88 -10.25 -112.13
N SER A 23 -4.02 -8.98 -111.73
CA SER A 23 -2.97 -8.28 -110.99
C SER A 23 -3.05 -8.75 -109.55
N GLY A 24 -2.00 -9.42 -109.05
CA GLY A 24 -1.89 -9.93 -107.67
C GLY A 24 -1.96 -8.88 -106.55
N GLY A 25 -2.58 -7.72 -106.80
CA GLY A 25 -2.75 -6.58 -105.90
C GLY A 25 -4.17 -6.36 -105.34
N ALA A 26 -5.23 -7.02 -105.84
CA ALA A 26 -6.58 -6.86 -105.27
C ALA A 26 -6.89 -7.91 -104.20
N ASN A 27 -6.66 -9.20 -104.54
CA ASN A 27 -6.82 -10.33 -103.60
C ASN A 27 -5.87 -10.25 -102.39
N ASN A 28 -4.72 -9.56 -102.52
CA ASN A 28 -3.78 -9.40 -101.40
C ASN A 28 -4.16 -8.26 -100.46
N LEU A 29 -4.85 -7.20 -100.93
CA LEU A 29 -5.25 -6.05 -100.12
C LEU A 29 -6.48 -6.38 -99.31
N GLU A 30 -7.49 -7.01 -99.93
CA GLU A 30 -8.69 -7.48 -99.23
C GLU A 30 -8.35 -8.51 -98.14
N GLN A 31 -7.46 -9.47 -98.44
CA GLN A 31 -6.97 -10.43 -97.45
C GLN A 31 -6.21 -9.72 -96.31
N ARG A 32 -5.30 -8.78 -96.63
CA ARG A 32 -4.57 -8.02 -95.61
C ARG A 32 -5.48 -7.16 -94.74
N VAL A 33 -6.55 -6.60 -95.30
CA VAL A 33 -7.57 -5.85 -94.54
C VAL A 33 -8.33 -6.80 -93.61
N SER A 34 -8.76 -7.96 -94.10
CA SER A 34 -9.40 -9.00 -93.28
C SER A 34 -8.50 -9.48 -92.15
N ASP A 35 -7.21 -9.69 -92.40
CA ASP A 35 -6.23 -10.10 -91.40
C ASP A 35 -6.02 -9.00 -90.34
N LEU A 36 -5.99 -7.73 -90.76
CA LEU A 36 -5.88 -6.57 -89.86
C LEU A 36 -7.13 -6.36 -89.01
N GLU A 37 -8.32 -6.56 -89.57
CA GLU A 37 -9.57 -6.51 -88.83
C GLU A 37 -9.63 -7.62 -87.78
N THR A 38 -9.24 -8.84 -88.16
CA THR A 38 -9.12 -9.97 -87.22
C THR A 38 -8.14 -9.67 -86.10
N ALA A 39 -6.96 -9.13 -86.43
CA ALA A 39 -5.94 -8.77 -85.44
C ALA A 39 -6.40 -7.63 -84.51
N ARG A 40 -7.15 -6.65 -85.03
CA ARG A 40 -7.75 -5.57 -84.22
C ARG A 40 -8.76 -6.13 -83.23
N ASP A 41 -9.61 -7.05 -83.67
CA ASP A 41 -10.65 -7.63 -82.83
C ASP A 41 -10.01 -8.47 -81.71
N GLU A 42 -9.02 -9.31 -82.06
CA GLU A 42 -8.20 -10.06 -81.09
C GLU A 42 -7.51 -9.13 -80.08
N HIS A 43 -6.88 -8.03 -80.54
CA HIS A 43 -6.29 -7.06 -79.62
C HIS A 43 -7.34 -6.35 -78.75
N THR A 44 -8.56 -6.14 -79.24
CA THR A 44 -9.64 -5.53 -78.47
C THR A 44 -10.08 -6.46 -77.35
N ASP A 45 -10.19 -7.76 -77.64
CA ASP A 45 -10.50 -8.78 -76.66
C ASP A 45 -9.40 -8.88 -75.59
N GLN A 46 -8.13 -8.90 -76.00
CA GLN A 46 -6.98 -8.89 -75.08
C GLN A 46 -6.96 -7.63 -74.18
N ILE A 47 -7.30 -6.45 -74.72
CA ILE A 47 -7.39 -5.21 -73.94
C ILE A 47 -8.51 -5.30 -72.90
N ASN A 48 -9.67 -5.84 -73.27
CA ASN A 48 -10.80 -5.99 -72.34
C ASN A 48 -10.46 -6.98 -71.21
N GLU A 49 -9.81 -8.10 -71.54
CA GLU A 49 -9.35 -9.07 -70.54
C GLU A 49 -8.34 -8.45 -69.55
N LEU A 50 -7.38 -7.66 -70.06
CA LEU A 50 -6.44 -6.93 -69.20
C LEU A 50 -7.11 -5.89 -68.29
N ILE A 51 -8.19 -5.24 -68.75
CA ILE A 51 -8.97 -4.30 -67.95
C ILE A 51 -9.66 -5.05 -66.81
N ASP A 52 -10.34 -6.15 -67.12
CA ASP A 52 -11.05 -6.98 -66.13
C ASP A 52 -10.07 -7.54 -65.08
N ASP A 53 -8.92 -8.04 -65.51
CA ASP A 53 -7.85 -8.52 -64.62
C ASP A 53 -7.32 -7.39 -63.71
N THR A 54 -7.13 -6.20 -64.27
CA THR A 54 -6.65 -5.03 -63.50
C THR A 54 -7.66 -4.60 -62.45
N ASP A 55 -8.95 -4.61 -62.77
CA ASP A 55 -10.03 -4.28 -61.82
C ASP A 55 -10.16 -5.34 -60.72
N GLY A 56 -9.95 -6.62 -61.07
CA GLY A 56 -9.84 -7.72 -60.11
C GLY A 56 -8.67 -7.51 -59.14
N LEU A 57 -7.47 -7.29 -59.66
CA LEU A 57 -6.27 -7.02 -58.85
C LEU A 57 -6.43 -5.81 -57.93
N ARG A 58 -7.07 -4.74 -58.41
CA ARG A 58 -7.35 -3.56 -57.59
C ARG A 58 -8.29 -3.87 -56.43
N THR A 59 -9.32 -4.67 -56.69
CA THR A 59 -10.29 -5.10 -55.66
C THR A 59 -9.62 -5.97 -54.59
N ASP A 60 -8.77 -6.90 -55.01
CA ASP A 60 -8.03 -7.77 -54.10
C ASP A 60 -7.01 -6.98 -53.27
N LEU A 61 -6.27 -6.07 -53.89
CA LEU A 61 -5.34 -5.18 -53.20
C LEU A 61 -6.04 -4.33 -52.14
N ASP A 62 -7.19 -3.72 -52.48
CA ASP A 62 -7.97 -2.92 -51.53
C ASP A 62 -8.45 -3.75 -50.33
N LYS A 63 -8.76 -5.04 -50.55
CA LYS A 63 -9.18 -5.96 -49.51
C LYS A 63 -8.01 -6.39 -48.62
N GLU A 64 -6.87 -6.71 -49.22
CA GLU A 64 -5.64 -7.10 -48.50
C GLU A 64 -5.13 -5.94 -47.65
N VAL A 65 -5.01 -4.73 -48.23
CA VAL A 65 -4.58 -3.52 -47.51
C VAL A 65 -5.49 -3.21 -46.31
N LYS A 66 -6.82 -3.35 -46.47
CA LYS A 66 -7.76 -3.17 -45.35
C LYS A 66 -7.53 -4.21 -44.26
N THR A 67 -7.36 -5.46 -44.65
CA THR A 67 -7.16 -6.58 -43.71
C THR A 67 -5.87 -6.39 -42.91
N ASP A 68 -4.76 -6.10 -43.58
CA ASP A 68 -3.45 -5.92 -42.94
C ASP A 68 -3.42 -4.68 -42.06
N ARG A 69 -4.02 -3.57 -42.52
CA ARG A 69 -4.13 -2.35 -41.72
C ARG A 69 -4.94 -2.60 -40.46
N ASP A 70 -6.09 -3.25 -40.56
CA ASP A 70 -6.96 -3.50 -39.41
C ASP A 70 -6.30 -4.47 -38.42
N ALA A 71 -5.56 -5.47 -38.92
CA ALA A 71 -4.74 -6.37 -38.10
C ALA A 71 -3.59 -5.62 -37.38
N ALA A 72 -2.89 -4.73 -38.08
CA ALA A 72 -1.81 -3.92 -37.51
C ALA A 72 -2.33 -2.95 -36.45
N ILE A 73 -3.47 -2.29 -36.71
CA ILE A 73 -4.13 -1.42 -35.72
C ILE A 73 -4.52 -2.23 -34.49
N LYS A 74 -5.14 -3.39 -34.67
CA LYS A 74 -5.53 -4.26 -33.56
C LYS A 74 -4.32 -4.67 -32.71
N ALA A 75 -3.24 -5.11 -33.35
CA ALA A 75 -2.02 -5.49 -32.65
C ALA A 75 -1.41 -4.32 -31.86
N ALA A 76 -1.36 -3.12 -32.46
CA ALA A 76 -0.85 -1.92 -31.79
C ALA A 76 -1.73 -1.50 -30.59
N VAL A 77 -3.05 -1.56 -30.74
CA VAL A 77 -4.00 -1.24 -29.66
C VAL A 77 -3.90 -2.26 -28.53
N ASP A 78 -3.83 -3.55 -28.85
CA ASP A 78 -3.68 -4.61 -27.84
C ASP A 78 -2.36 -4.46 -27.08
N ALA A 79 -1.25 -4.18 -27.77
CA ALA A 79 0.04 -3.92 -27.14
C ALA A 79 0.00 -2.68 -26.23
N ALA A 80 -0.60 -1.57 -26.69
CA ALA A 80 -0.76 -0.36 -25.89
C ALA A 80 -1.65 -0.59 -24.66
N LYS A 81 -2.73 -1.37 -24.80
CA LYS A 81 -3.63 -1.71 -23.70
C LYS A 81 -2.93 -2.56 -22.63
N THR A 82 -2.14 -3.53 -23.07
CA THR A 82 -1.33 -4.36 -22.17
C THR A 82 -0.31 -3.52 -21.42
N ALA A 83 0.48 -2.71 -22.13
CA ALA A 83 1.50 -1.84 -21.52
C ALA A 83 0.88 -0.84 -20.53
N LEU A 84 -0.28 -0.26 -20.87
CA LEU A 84 -0.97 0.67 -19.98
C LEU A 84 -1.49 -0.02 -18.72
N THR A 85 -2.03 -1.23 -18.86
CA THR A 85 -2.53 -2.03 -17.75
C THR A 85 -1.39 -2.42 -16.81
N GLU A 86 -0.29 -2.92 -17.35
CA GLU A 86 0.92 -3.26 -16.59
C GLU A 86 1.47 -2.04 -15.85
N SER A 87 1.54 -0.88 -16.52
CA SER A 87 1.98 0.37 -15.90
C SER A 87 1.10 0.78 -14.73
N PHE A 88 -0.23 0.76 -14.88
CA PHE A 88 -1.14 1.12 -13.80
C PHE A 88 -1.10 0.12 -12.65
N THR A 89 -1.04 -1.17 -12.94
CA THR A 89 -0.94 -2.21 -11.91
C THR A 89 0.35 -2.07 -11.10
N ASN A 90 1.48 -1.81 -11.76
CA ASN A 90 2.77 -1.61 -11.08
C ASN A 90 2.76 -0.34 -10.22
N GLN A 91 2.29 0.78 -10.77
CA GLN A 91 2.18 2.03 -10.00
C GLN A 91 1.24 1.90 -8.80
N LEU A 92 0.12 1.21 -8.95
CA LEU A 92 -0.79 0.97 -7.84
C LEU A 92 -0.15 0.11 -6.76
N ALA A 93 0.59 -0.94 -7.14
CA ALA A 93 1.30 -1.79 -6.20
C ALA A 93 2.38 -1.01 -5.43
N GLU A 94 3.13 -0.15 -6.11
CA GLU A 94 4.14 0.72 -5.48
C GLU A 94 3.51 1.71 -4.50
N VAL A 95 2.41 2.36 -4.88
CA VAL A 95 1.70 3.30 -4.00
C VAL A 95 1.14 2.60 -2.77
N ILE A 96 0.57 1.40 -2.92
CA ILE A 96 0.08 0.60 -1.79
C ILE A 96 1.23 0.26 -0.83
N ALA A 97 2.37 -0.21 -1.37
CA ALA A 97 3.53 -0.57 -0.56
C ALA A 97 4.12 0.63 0.20
N GLU A 98 4.19 1.80 -0.43
CA GLU A 98 4.63 3.03 0.22
C GLU A 98 3.62 3.45 1.30
N PHE A 99 2.32 3.38 1.02
CA PHE A 99 1.29 3.72 2.00
C PHE A 99 1.34 2.81 3.22
N ASP A 100 1.50 1.49 3.04
CA ASP A 100 1.68 0.53 4.14
C ASP A 100 2.92 0.87 4.97
N THR A 101 4.03 1.22 4.32
CA THR A 101 5.26 1.63 4.99
C THR A 101 5.07 2.91 5.82
N GLN A 102 4.34 3.89 5.29
CA GLN A 102 4.02 5.12 6.02
C GLN A 102 3.04 4.86 7.17
N LEU A 103 2.07 3.97 6.97
CA LEU A 103 1.12 3.56 7.99
C LEU A 103 1.85 2.89 9.17
N ASP A 104 2.86 2.06 8.90
CA ASP A 104 3.64 1.42 9.95
C ASP A 104 4.47 2.40 10.78
N LYS A 105 4.89 3.54 10.22
CA LYS A 105 5.60 4.60 10.96
C LYS A 105 4.70 5.37 11.93
N VAL A 106 3.39 5.42 11.69
CA VAL A 106 2.43 6.11 12.58
C VAL A 106 1.81 5.18 13.61
N LYS A 107 1.87 3.86 13.40
CA LYS A 107 1.43 2.88 14.40
C LYS A 107 2.31 2.99 15.64
N ILE A 108 1.70 2.76 16.81
CA ILE A 108 2.47 2.59 18.04
C ILE A 108 3.38 1.37 17.85
N PRO A 109 4.71 1.49 18.01
CA PRO A 109 5.64 0.40 17.76
C PRO A 109 5.42 -0.77 18.72
N ILE A 110 5.96 -1.95 18.39
CA ILE A 110 6.05 -3.07 19.35
C ILE A 110 6.82 -2.57 20.58
N ASP A 111 6.38 -2.98 21.78
CA ASP A 111 6.81 -2.48 23.08
C ASP A 111 6.44 -1.00 23.38
N GLY A 112 5.75 -0.33 22.46
CA GLY A 112 5.13 0.97 22.71
C GLY A 112 3.93 0.87 23.65
N VAL A 113 3.63 1.98 24.33
CA VAL A 113 2.57 2.08 25.34
C VAL A 113 1.44 2.97 24.87
N TYR A 114 0.20 2.52 25.10
CA TYR A 114 -1.04 3.27 24.88
C TYR A 114 -1.77 3.48 26.21
N ILE A 115 -2.12 4.73 26.52
CA ILE A 115 -2.79 5.13 27.75
C ILE A 115 -4.21 5.60 27.40
N SER A 116 -5.22 5.02 28.05
CA SER A 116 -6.62 5.31 27.76
C SER A 116 -7.47 5.44 29.02
N LEU A 117 -8.54 6.23 28.92
CA LEU A 117 -9.63 6.27 29.91
C LEU A 117 -10.58 5.08 29.79
N SER A 118 -10.50 4.34 28.68
CA SER A 118 -11.30 3.13 28.45
C SER A 118 -10.47 1.88 28.71
N ASN A 119 -11.06 0.89 29.37
CA ASN A 119 -10.45 -0.43 29.56
C ASN A 119 -10.73 -1.39 28.38
N VAL A 120 -11.20 -0.88 27.24
CA VAL A 120 -11.37 -1.66 26.02
C VAL A 120 -10.00 -1.94 25.39
N ASN A 121 -9.80 -3.18 24.92
CA ASN A 121 -8.56 -3.57 24.27
C ASN A 121 -8.26 -2.65 23.06
N PRO A 122 -7.05 -2.07 22.95
CA PRO A 122 -6.69 -1.19 21.84
C PRO A 122 -6.78 -1.88 20.47
N ALA A 123 -6.67 -3.21 20.39
CA ALA A 123 -6.93 -3.94 19.15
C ALA A 123 -8.32 -3.64 18.57
N THR A 124 -9.32 -3.44 19.44
CA THR A 124 -10.70 -3.12 19.04
C THR A 124 -10.88 -1.66 18.66
N THR A 125 -10.19 -0.73 19.33
CA THR A 125 -10.37 0.71 19.09
C THR A 125 -9.44 1.28 18.03
N LEU A 126 -8.19 0.81 17.97
CA LEU A 126 -7.19 1.17 16.96
C LEU A 126 -7.26 0.26 15.72
N GLY A 127 -7.88 -0.91 15.82
CA GLY A 127 -8.05 -1.84 14.70
C GLY A 127 -6.82 -2.66 14.32
N TYR A 128 -5.75 -2.61 15.12
CA TYR A 128 -4.52 -3.36 14.86
C TYR A 128 -3.78 -3.74 16.15
N GLY A 129 -2.84 -4.67 15.98
CA GLY A 129 -1.89 -5.10 17.01
C GLY A 129 -2.48 -6.04 18.05
N THR A 130 -1.58 -6.69 18.79
CA THR A 130 -1.90 -7.44 20.00
C THR A 130 -1.43 -6.64 21.21
N TRP A 131 -2.27 -6.54 22.23
CA TRP A 131 -2.05 -5.64 23.35
C TRP A 131 -2.15 -6.37 24.68
N LEU A 132 -1.18 -6.09 25.56
CA LEU A 132 -1.12 -6.58 26.93
C LEU A 132 -1.33 -5.42 27.90
N GLN A 133 -2.31 -5.54 28.79
CA GLN A 133 -2.50 -4.54 29.84
C GLN A 133 -1.38 -4.63 30.88
N VAL A 134 -0.70 -3.51 31.13
CA VAL A 134 0.45 -3.40 32.04
C VAL A 134 0.15 -2.41 33.17
N SER A 135 1.04 -2.35 34.16
CA SER A 135 0.98 -1.36 35.27
C SER A 135 -0.36 -1.33 36.03
N LYS A 136 -1.06 -2.47 36.12
CA LYS A 136 -2.31 -2.59 36.89
C LYS A 136 -2.07 -2.23 38.34
N GLY A 137 -2.78 -1.22 38.86
CA GLY A 137 -2.62 -0.74 40.23
C GLY A 137 -1.26 -0.09 40.52
N ARG A 138 -0.58 0.47 39.50
CA ARG A 138 0.75 1.08 39.67
C ARG A 138 0.78 2.44 39.02
N ALA A 139 1.45 3.39 39.67
CA ALA A 139 1.80 4.66 39.06
C ALA A 139 2.91 4.47 38.01
N ILE A 140 2.94 5.33 37.00
CA ILE A 140 4.02 5.37 36.01
C ILE A 140 5.15 6.23 36.57
N VAL A 141 6.37 5.70 36.53
CA VAL A 141 7.59 6.41 36.91
C VAL A 141 8.56 6.38 35.74
N GLY A 142 9.20 7.51 35.46
CA GLY A 142 10.23 7.61 34.44
C GLY A 142 11.47 6.81 34.82
N TRP A 143 12.09 6.17 33.82
CA TRP A 143 13.43 5.62 33.99
C TRP A 143 14.42 6.76 34.24
N SER A 144 15.39 6.54 35.12
CA SER A 144 16.40 7.54 35.48
C SER A 144 17.81 7.00 35.32
N ASP A 145 18.70 7.76 34.71
CA ASP A 145 20.15 7.55 34.68
C ASP A 145 20.91 8.39 35.73
N VAL A 146 20.21 9.23 36.50
CA VAL A 146 20.82 10.18 37.43
C VAL A 146 21.45 9.48 38.64
N ALA A 147 22.74 9.73 38.90
CA ALA A 147 23.41 9.17 40.07
C ALA A 147 22.76 9.65 41.39
N GLY A 148 22.44 8.72 42.29
CA GLY A 148 21.79 9.00 43.57
C GLY A 148 20.28 8.77 43.59
N ASP A 149 19.63 8.66 42.42
CA ASP A 149 18.23 8.26 42.36
C ASP A 149 18.04 6.79 42.82
N PRO A 150 16.86 6.44 43.36
CA PRO A 150 16.62 5.09 43.87
C PRO A 150 16.91 3.98 42.85
N ASN A 151 17.57 2.90 43.29
CA ASN A 151 17.96 1.81 42.38
C ASN A 151 16.80 1.19 41.59
N TRP A 152 15.58 1.19 42.13
CA TRP A 152 14.40 0.66 41.44
C TRP A 152 13.97 1.48 40.22
N THR A 153 14.46 2.71 40.04
CA THR A 153 14.21 3.54 38.84
C THR A 153 15.20 3.27 37.71
N LYS A 154 16.22 2.42 37.93
CA LYS A 154 17.34 2.19 37.01
C LYS A 154 17.09 1.09 35.99
N THR A 155 16.03 0.30 36.16
CA THR A 155 15.70 -0.81 35.25
C THR A 155 14.26 -0.69 34.78
N VAL A 156 14.06 -0.71 33.46
CA VAL A 156 12.73 -0.67 32.86
C VAL A 156 11.97 -1.93 33.28
N GLY A 157 10.73 -1.75 33.74
CA GLY A 157 9.87 -2.85 34.21
C GLY A 157 10.04 -3.23 35.68
N SER A 158 10.98 -2.60 36.41
CA SER A 158 11.04 -2.73 37.87
C SER A 158 9.76 -2.23 38.53
N THR A 159 9.38 -2.89 39.63
CA THR A 159 8.21 -2.52 40.43
C THR A 159 8.63 -2.12 41.84
N SER A 160 8.01 -1.10 42.40
CA SER A 160 8.24 -0.61 43.75
C SER A 160 6.97 0.08 44.28
N GLY A 161 6.92 0.30 45.59
CA GLY A 161 5.82 1.01 46.27
C GLY A 161 4.86 0.10 47.04
N GLU A 162 4.15 0.70 47.99
CA GLU A 162 3.19 0.07 48.90
C GLU A 162 1.96 0.99 49.02
N TYR A 163 0.77 0.40 49.13
CA TYR A 163 -0.48 1.16 49.29
C TYR A 163 -0.63 1.74 50.69
N GLU A 164 -0.23 0.99 51.71
CA GLU A 164 -0.35 1.36 53.12
C GLU A 164 0.94 1.01 53.86
N VAL A 165 1.29 1.81 54.85
CA VAL A 165 2.50 1.61 55.66
C VAL A 165 2.14 1.60 57.14
N VAL A 166 2.65 0.61 57.88
CA VAL A 166 2.62 0.62 59.36
C VAL A 166 3.94 1.18 59.86
N LEU A 167 3.88 2.18 60.75
CA LEU A 167 5.09 2.78 61.30
C LEU A 167 5.81 1.82 62.25
N THR A 168 7.09 1.63 62.01
CA THR A 168 7.98 0.90 62.92
C THR A 168 8.63 1.84 63.92
N LYS A 169 9.12 1.31 65.04
CA LYS A 169 9.85 2.09 66.05
C LYS A 169 11.04 2.88 65.47
N GLY A 170 11.70 2.36 64.42
CA GLY A 170 12.82 3.03 63.76
C GLY A 170 12.43 4.23 62.89
N GLN A 171 11.15 4.36 62.54
CA GLN A 171 10.60 5.48 61.77
C GLN A 171 10.06 6.59 62.67
N LEU A 172 9.99 6.38 64.00
CA LEU A 172 9.56 7.40 64.93
C LEU A 172 10.63 8.49 65.10
N PRO A 173 10.25 9.78 65.17
CA PRO A 173 11.20 10.83 65.51
C PRO A 173 11.70 10.62 66.93
N LYS A 174 12.91 11.09 67.21
CA LYS A 174 13.39 11.17 68.60
C LYS A 174 12.50 12.15 69.37
N PHE A 175 11.83 11.66 70.40
CA PHE A 175 11.02 12.48 71.30
C PHE A 175 11.44 12.22 72.75
N GLU A 176 11.19 13.19 73.61
CA GLU A 176 11.38 13.07 75.06
C GLU A 176 10.01 13.12 75.74
N ALA A 177 9.59 12.00 76.32
CA ALA A 177 8.37 11.94 77.10
C ALA A 177 8.59 12.64 78.46
N LYS A 178 7.93 13.77 78.68
CA LYS A 178 7.96 14.48 79.97
C LYS A 178 6.99 13.81 80.95
N GLY A 179 7.43 12.74 81.59
CA GLY A 179 6.73 12.11 82.70
C GLY A 179 7.11 12.75 84.04
N ILE A 180 6.16 13.37 84.75
CA ILE A 180 6.40 13.85 86.11
C ILE A 180 6.24 12.66 87.07
N LYS A 181 7.35 12.18 87.64
CA LYS A 181 7.29 11.23 88.76
C LYS A 181 6.87 11.98 90.03
N ASN A 182 5.64 11.81 90.48
CA ASN A 182 5.23 12.26 91.80
C ASN A 182 5.69 11.21 92.83
N GLN A 183 6.96 11.28 93.25
CA GLN A 183 7.43 10.47 94.37
C GLN A 183 6.92 11.10 95.67
N SER A 184 5.93 10.48 96.31
CA SER A 184 5.54 10.81 97.68
C SER A 184 6.75 10.62 98.60
N ARG A 185 7.48 11.69 98.90
CA ARG A 185 8.57 11.73 99.90
C ARG A 185 8.04 11.82 101.33
N TYR A 186 7.01 11.04 101.68
CA TYR A 186 6.57 10.97 103.08
C TYR A 186 6.57 9.54 103.59
N TRP A 187 7.55 9.31 104.45
CA TRP A 187 7.69 8.21 105.36
C TRP A 187 6.38 7.90 106.09
N GLN A 188 6.10 6.60 106.18
CA GLN A 188 5.21 5.96 107.14
C GLN A 188 5.46 6.51 108.55
N TYR A 189 4.38 6.91 109.25
CA TYR A 189 4.05 6.54 110.64
C TYR A 189 2.87 7.42 111.11
N GLY A 190 1.68 6.84 111.17
CA GLY A 190 0.48 7.46 111.74
C GLY A 190 -0.79 6.70 111.33
N PRO A 191 -1.65 6.25 112.26
CA PRO A 191 -2.80 5.41 111.96
C PRO A 191 -4.00 6.27 111.55
N GLU A 192 -3.86 7.03 110.47
CA GLU A 192 -5.00 7.70 109.85
C GLU A 192 -4.86 7.49 108.36
N LYS A 193 -5.69 6.58 107.82
CA LYS A 193 -5.89 6.46 106.38
C LYS A 193 -6.25 7.85 105.87
N ARG A 194 -5.32 8.46 105.16
CA ARG A 194 -5.57 9.67 104.38
C ARG A 194 -6.73 9.37 103.41
N PRO A 195 -7.83 10.15 103.40
CA PRO A 195 -8.96 9.92 102.48
C PRO A 195 -8.58 10.14 101.01
N ASP A 196 -7.37 10.62 100.76
CA ASP A 196 -6.79 11.01 99.50
C ASP A 196 -5.55 10.17 99.19
N GLU A 197 -5.65 8.83 99.29
CA GLU A 197 -4.68 7.91 98.68
C GLU A 197 -4.62 8.19 97.18
N GLY A 198 -3.75 9.13 96.83
CA GLY A 198 -3.53 9.64 95.51
C GLY A 198 -3.19 8.49 94.57
N PHE A 199 -3.95 8.43 93.49
CA PHE A 199 -3.68 7.64 92.31
C PHE A 199 -2.17 7.61 92.04
N ILE A 200 -1.51 6.47 92.28
CA ILE A 200 -0.17 6.21 91.78
C ILE A 200 -0.42 5.63 90.38
N PRO A 201 -0.21 6.39 89.29
CA PRO A 201 -0.31 5.78 87.97
C PRO A 201 0.73 4.68 87.91
N ASN A 202 0.32 3.48 87.49
CA ASN A 202 1.24 2.41 87.18
C ASN A 202 2.27 2.96 86.17
N TRP A 203 3.55 2.84 86.50
CA TRP A 203 4.62 3.39 85.67
C TRP A 203 4.63 2.74 84.27
N ASP A 204 4.12 1.52 84.16
CA ASP A 204 3.96 0.81 82.90
C ASP A 204 2.85 1.42 82.03
N ASP A 205 1.75 1.89 82.63
CA ASP A 205 0.66 2.56 81.90
C ASP A 205 1.12 3.94 81.37
N ALA A 206 1.95 4.65 82.12
CA ALA A 206 2.53 5.93 81.71
C ALA A 206 3.59 5.81 80.59
N ASN A 207 4.13 4.62 80.37
CA ASN A 207 5.05 4.30 79.26
C ASN A 207 4.37 3.46 78.16
N SER A 208 3.07 3.22 78.25
CA SER A 208 2.33 2.59 77.17
C SER A 208 2.40 3.51 75.94
N MET A 209 2.97 3.01 74.84
CA MET A 209 2.97 3.74 73.58
C MET A 209 1.52 3.88 73.13
N SER A 210 1.00 5.11 73.07
CA SER A 210 -0.33 5.38 72.53
C SER A 210 -0.29 5.29 71.01
N GLY A 211 -0.99 4.31 70.44
CA GLY A 211 -1.15 4.09 69.00
C GLY A 211 -1.85 2.75 68.74
N ASN A 212 -2.67 2.66 67.69
CA ASN A 212 -3.36 1.41 67.34
C ASN A 212 -2.54 0.52 66.37
N ASP A 213 -1.30 0.93 66.05
CA ASP A 213 -0.44 0.32 65.00
C ASP A 213 -1.17 0.13 63.66
N GLU A 214 -2.12 1.03 63.36
CA GLU A 214 -2.90 1.02 62.12
C GLU A 214 -2.05 1.50 60.94
N ALA A 215 -2.25 0.88 59.78
CA ALA A 215 -1.58 1.28 58.55
C ALA A 215 -2.17 2.61 58.04
N HIS A 216 -1.32 3.51 57.55
CA HIS A 216 -1.77 4.76 56.93
C HIS A 216 -1.70 4.67 55.42
N ASN A 217 -2.68 5.28 54.74
CA ASN A 217 -2.71 5.40 53.30
C ASN A 217 -1.49 6.18 52.80
N ASN A 218 -0.72 5.56 51.90
CA ASN A 218 0.45 6.15 51.26
C ASN A 218 0.17 6.55 49.79
N VAL A 219 -1.08 6.39 49.34
CA VAL A 219 -1.49 6.71 47.97
C VAL A 219 -1.82 8.21 47.85
N GLN A 220 -1.05 8.91 47.02
CA GLN A 220 -1.33 10.29 46.63
C GLN A 220 -2.61 10.38 45.76
N PRO A 221 -3.32 11.53 45.77
CA PRO A 221 -4.41 11.78 44.83
C PRO A 221 -4.00 11.47 43.40
N SER A 222 -4.77 10.63 42.71
CA SER A 222 -4.40 10.08 41.41
C SER A 222 -5.64 9.79 40.55
N MET A 223 -5.41 9.62 39.25
CA MET A 223 -6.43 9.23 38.27
C MET A 223 -6.05 7.90 37.63
N VAL A 224 -7.02 7.00 37.50
CA VAL A 224 -6.82 5.67 36.94
C VAL A 224 -6.93 5.72 35.41
N PHE A 225 -5.91 5.21 34.73
CA PHE A 225 -5.91 4.97 33.29
C PHE A 225 -5.64 3.49 33.01
N ALA A 226 -6.22 2.97 31.94
CA ALA A 226 -5.83 1.69 31.39
C ALA A 226 -4.55 1.87 30.56
N ILE A 227 -3.51 1.13 30.91
CA ILE A 227 -2.20 1.21 30.25
C ILE A 227 -1.97 -0.11 29.51
N TRP A 228 -1.72 -0.03 28.21
CA TRP A 228 -1.56 -1.17 27.32
C TRP A 228 -0.21 -1.12 26.63
N LYS A 229 0.51 -2.24 26.60
CA LYS A 229 1.74 -2.43 25.83
C LYS A 229 1.44 -3.22 24.57
N ARG A 230 1.91 -2.77 23.42
CA ARG A 230 1.81 -3.54 22.17
C ARG A 230 2.83 -4.67 22.17
N THR A 231 2.39 -5.90 21.88
CA THR A 231 3.25 -7.09 21.85
C THR A 231 3.44 -7.67 20.44
N ALA A 232 2.55 -7.34 19.50
CA ALA A 232 2.64 -7.67 18.08
C ALA A 232 1.85 -6.65 17.25
#